data_AF-A0A920HSI3-F1
#
_entry.id   AF-A0A920HSI3-F1
#
_cell.length_a   1.000
_cell.length_b   1.000
_cell.length_c   1.000
_cell.angle_alpha   90.00
_cell.angle_beta   90.00
_cell.angle_gamma   90.00
#
_symmetry.space_group_name_H-M   'P 1'
#
loop_
_entity.id
_entity.type
_entity.pdbx_description
1 polymer ?
#
loop_
_entity_poly.entity_id
_entity_poly.type
_entity_poly.pdbx_seq_one_letter_code
_entity_poly.pdbx_strand_id
1 'polypeptide(L)' 'MALKIRLARGGSKKRPYYRIVVADVRNPRDGRL' A
#
# COMPACT_ATOMS: atom_id res chain seq x y z
N MET A 1 -9.65 5.15 13.53
CA MET A 1 -8.27 4.72 13.83
C MET A 1 -8.29 3.21 13.88
N ALA A 2 -7.84 2.55 12.83
CA ALA A 2 -7.82 1.10 12.72
C ALA A 2 -6.75 0.70 11.73
N LEU A 3 -5.76 -0.08 12.19
CA LEU A 3 -4.73 -0.64 11.33
C LEU A 3 -5.35 -1.73 10.47
N LYS A 4 -5.13 -1.63 9.15
CA LYS A 4 -5.62 -2.61 8.18
C LYS A 4 -4.42 -3.23 7.47
N ILE A 5 -4.56 -4.51 7.13
CA ILE A 5 -3.67 -5.16 6.17
C ILE A 5 -4.07 -4.66 4.78
N ARG A 6 -3.11 -4.09 4.04
CA ARG A 6 -3.31 -3.46 2.73
C ARG A 6 -2.25 -3.96 1.76
N LEU A 7 -2.45 -3.66 0.48
CA LEU A 7 -1.49 -3.92 -0.60
C LEU A 7 -0.95 -2.59 -1.15
N ALA A 8 0.32 -2.30 -0.88
CA ALA A 8 1.02 -1.18 -1.48
C ALA A 8 1.45 -1.55 -2.91
N ARG A 9 1.17 -0.67 -3.89
CA ARG A 9 1.53 -0.88 -5.28
C ARG A 9 2.93 -0.33 -5.55
N GLY A 10 3.77 -1.15 -6.17
CA GLY A 10 5.04 -0.74 -6.73
C GLY A 10 5.18 -1.21 -8.18
N GLY A 11 6.35 -0.94 -8.77
CA GLY A 11 6.69 -1.34 -10.12
C GLY A 11 6.47 -0.23 -11.15
N SER A 12 6.42 -0.62 -12.42
CA SER A 12 6.33 0.32 -13.55
C SER A 12 5.07 0.08 -14.39
N LYS A 13 4.81 0.95 -15.37
CA LYS A 13 3.68 0.79 -16.29
C LYS A 13 3.78 -0.57 -16.99
N LYS A 14 2.67 -1.33 -16.98
CA LYS A 14 2.56 -2.73 -17.46
C LYS A 14 3.34 -3.78 -16.64
N ARG A 15 3.97 -3.43 -15.52
CA ARG A 15 4.65 -4.37 -14.61
C ARG A 15 4.45 -3.99 -13.13
N PRO A 16 3.23 -4.06 -12.59
CA PRO A 16 2.99 -3.80 -11.18
C PRO A 16 3.39 -5.00 -10.30
N TYR A 17 3.84 -4.71 -9.08
CA TYR A 17 3.91 -5.68 -7.99
C TYR A 17 3.23 -5.11 -6.75
N TYR A 18 2.89 -5.99 -5.80
CA TYR A 18 2.21 -5.62 -4.56
C TYR A 18 2.96 -6.11 -3.34
N ARG A 19 3.01 -5.30 -2.29
CA ARG A 19 3.57 -5.66 -0.98
C ARG A 19 2.47 -5.64 0.07
N ILE A 20 2.47 -6.63 0.95
CA ILE A 20 1.58 -6.66 2.11
C ILE A 20 2.12 -5.65 3.13
N VAL A 21 1.27 -4.72 3.55
CA VAL A 21 1.62 -3.63 4.46
C VAL A 21 0.53 -3.45 5.51
N VAL A 22 0.91 -3.00 6.70
CA VAL A 22 -0.04 -2.67 7.77
C VAL A 22 -0.08 -1.15 7.90
N ALA A 23 -1.21 -0.53 7.56
CA ALA A 23 -1.35 0.92 7.61
C ALA A 23 -2.77 1.34 7.99
N ASP A 24 -2.90 2.52 8.60
CA ASP A 24 -4.20 3.15 8.84
C ASP A 24 -4.85 3.53 7.50
N VAL A 25 -6.19 3.54 7.47
CA VAL A 25 -6.96 3.83 6.26
C VAL A 25 -6.75 5.26 5.73
N ARG A 26 -6.41 6.21 6.61
CA ARG A 26 -6.16 7.62 6.23
C ARG A 26 -4.84 7.81 5.48
N ASN A 27 -3.94 6.84 5.54
CA ASN A 27 -2.65 6.93 4.86
C ASN A 27 -2.81 6.61 3.37
N PRO A 28 -2.04 7.27 2.48
CA PRO A 28 -2.05 7.01 1.04
C PRO A 28 -1.66 5.55 0.73
N ARG A 29 -2.14 5.03 -0.40
CA ARG A 29 -1.99 3.61 -0.77
C ARG A 29 -0.53 3.19 -0.99
N ASP A 30 0.23 4.05 -1.66
CA ASP A 30 1.58 3.76 -2.16
C ASP A 30 2.64 4.65 -1.47
N GLY A 31 2.24 5.41 -0.45
CA GLY A 31 3.09 6.39 0.22
C GLY A 31 3.10 6.21 1.73
N ARG A 32 4.13 6.79 2.35
CA ARG A 32 4.38 6.95 3.79
C ARG A 32 3.62 5.94 4.67
N LEU A 33 4.06 4.68 4.55
CA LEU A 33 3.88 3.68 5.60
C LEU A 33 4.51 4.20 6.89
#